data_AF-A0A1B3WTG3-F1
#
_entry.id   AF-A0A1B3WTG3-F1
#
_cell.length_a   1.000
_cell.length_b   1.000
_cell.length_c   1.000
_cell.angle_alpha   90.00
_cell.angle_beta   90.00
_cell.angle_gamma   90.00
#
_symmetry.space_group_name_H-M   'P 1'
#
loop_
_entity.id
_entity.type
_entity.pdbx_description
1 polymer ?
#
loop_
_entity_poly.entity_id
_entity_poly.type
_entity_poly.pdbx_seq_one_letter_code
_entity_poly.pdbx_strand_id
1 'polypeptide(L)'
;MVLQRDQLSRIKISGYKSIRECDLELKNINVLIGANGSGKSNFISAFSFLQSVLTKGLQLFAAQSGVNSLFYEGRKVTDQIFFEAFFGLNSYGFELVPTDDNRLVFNKEFFGYYYNADWQSEIARGNFESRWNIGVGNNSDLIQSAAVDSQLIVSTQSVDLLNEFDAEDVIVANRGSRGTELMRLPAESLKVWLEDDYSLGDLWNMNLLGGRPAAEPV
;
A
#
# COMPACT_ATOMS: atom_id res chain seq x y z
N MET A 1 0.58 11.33 16.52
CA MET A 1 1.85 10.80 17.06
C MET A 1 2.86 10.70 15.92
N VAL A 2 4.08 11.26 16.06
CA VAL A 2 5.12 11.17 15.01
C VAL A 2 5.57 9.72 14.89
N LEU A 3 5.59 9.16 13.68
CA LEU A 3 6.09 7.82 13.45
C LEU A 3 7.56 7.73 13.86
N GLN A 4 7.94 6.64 14.51
CA GLN A 4 9.36 6.38 14.74
C GLN A 4 10.06 6.21 13.38
N ARG A 5 11.37 6.53 13.31
CA ARG A 5 12.15 6.45 12.05
C ARG A 5 12.10 5.08 11.37
N ASP A 6 11.79 4.06 12.16
CA ASP A 6 11.79 2.66 11.78
C ASP A 6 10.39 2.15 11.38
N GLN A 7 9.32 2.93 11.59
CA GLN A 7 7.97 2.51 11.22
C GLN A 7 7.67 2.76 9.74
N LEU A 8 6.84 1.88 9.15
CA LEU A 8 6.35 2.06 7.80
C LEU A 8 5.50 3.34 7.71
N SER A 9 6.02 4.32 7.00
CA SER A 9 5.54 5.71 6.96
C SER A 9 4.88 6.08 5.64
N ARG A 10 5.22 5.38 4.56
CA ARG A 10 4.64 5.61 3.24
C ARG A 10 4.79 4.35 2.41
N ILE A 11 3.86 4.15 1.49
CA ILE A 11 3.92 3.06 0.51
C ILE A 11 3.62 3.62 -0.88
N LYS A 12 4.45 3.24 -1.85
CA LYS A 12 4.20 3.49 -3.27
C LYS A 12 3.98 2.17 -3.97
N ILE A 13 2.91 2.09 -4.76
CA ILE A 13 2.56 0.88 -5.52
C ILE A 13 2.10 1.32 -6.89
N SER A 14 2.60 0.68 -7.94
CA SER A 14 2.05 0.84 -9.29
C SER A 14 1.95 -0.51 -9.99
N GLY A 15 0.91 -0.63 -10.82
CA GLY A 15 0.72 -1.80 -11.67
C GLY A 15 0.24 -3.05 -10.95
N TYR A 16 -0.29 -2.96 -9.71
CA TYR A 16 -0.64 -4.12 -8.88
C TYR A 16 -2.16 -4.34 -8.76
N LYS A 17 -2.66 -5.47 -9.25
CA LYS A 17 -4.09 -5.88 -9.17
C LYS A 17 -5.06 -4.80 -9.63
N SER A 18 -5.83 -4.17 -8.73
CA SER A 18 -6.72 -3.05 -9.10
C SER A 18 -6.07 -1.68 -8.92
N ILE A 19 -4.85 -1.61 -8.41
CA ILE A 19 -4.11 -0.39 -8.14
C ILE A 19 -3.23 -0.06 -9.35
N ARG A 20 -3.65 0.93 -10.13
CA ARG A 20 -2.82 1.48 -11.21
C ARG A 20 -1.63 2.23 -10.63
N GLU A 21 -1.88 3.09 -9.65
CA GLU A 21 -0.90 3.91 -8.96
C GLU A 21 -1.44 4.28 -7.58
N CYS A 22 -0.60 4.21 -6.57
CA CYS A 22 -0.89 4.57 -5.20
C CYS A 22 0.37 5.14 -4.57
N ASP A 23 0.22 6.26 -3.90
CA ASP A 23 1.27 6.90 -3.13
C ASP A 23 0.63 7.40 -1.84
N LEU A 24 0.80 6.64 -0.75
CA LEU A 24 0.02 6.79 0.46
C LEU A 24 0.91 6.88 1.69
N GLU A 25 0.77 7.97 2.43
CA GLU A 25 1.31 8.10 3.77
C GLU A 25 0.52 7.24 4.75
N LEU A 26 1.24 6.48 5.55
CA LEU A 26 0.70 5.63 6.59
C LEU A 26 0.97 6.27 7.96
N LYS A 27 0.07 6.01 8.91
CA LYS A 27 0.20 6.43 10.31
C LYS A 27 0.25 5.20 11.21
N ASN A 28 0.28 5.39 12.54
CA ASN A 28 0.20 4.25 13.47
C ASN A 28 -1.11 3.48 13.33
N ILE A 29 -2.20 4.20 13.04
CA ILE A 29 -3.53 3.67 12.79
C ILE A 29 -3.94 4.07 11.37
N ASN A 30 -4.45 3.10 10.60
CA ASN A 30 -4.91 3.31 9.23
C ASN A 30 -6.23 2.56 9.04
N VAL A 31 -7.33 3.31 8.90
CA VAL A 31 -8.67 2.74 8.76
C VAL A 31 -9.12 2.85 7.31
N LEU A 32 -9.15 1.72 6.62
CA LEU A 32 -9.56 1.62 5.23
C LEU A 32 -11.08 1.45 5.13
N ILE A 33 -11.77 2.45 4.57
CA ILE A 33 -13.21 2.42 4.28
C ILE A 33 -13.46 2.43 2.77
N GLY A 34 -14.62 1.97 2.32
CA GLY A 34 -14.93 1.94 0.88
C GLY A 34 -16.00 0.92 0.49
N ALA A 35 -16.52 1.02 -0.72
CA ALA A 35 -17.50 0.08 -1.28
C ALA A 35 -16.94 -1.35 -1.42
N ASN A 36 -17.81 -2.35 -1.58
CA ASN A 36 -17.38 -3.65 -2.09
C ASN A 36 -16.75 -3.49 -3.48
N GLY A 37 -15.60 -4.14 -3.71
CA GLY A 37 -14.87 -4.03 -4.97
C GLY A 37 -14.10 -2.72 -5.19
N SER A 38 -14.04 -1.82 -4.20
CA SER A 38 -13.19 -0.60 -4.25
C SER A 38 -11.69 -0.91 -4.27
N GLY A 39 -11.30 -2.13 -3.89
CA GLY A 39 -9.91 -2.59 -3.88
C GLY A 39 -9.21 -2.54 -2.52
N LYS A 40 -9.96 -2.35 -1.42
CA LYS A 40 -9.45 -2.49 -0.05
C LYS A 40 -8.62 -3.77 0.14
N SER A 41 -9.19 -4.93 -0.21
CA SER A 41 -8.50 -6.23 -0.11
C SER A 41 -7.26 -6.33 -1.00
N ASN A 42 -7.25 -5.63 -2.15
CA ASN A 42 -6.07 -5.59 -3.01
C ASN A 42 -4.95 -4.77 -2.36
N PHE A 43 -5.27 -3.62 -1.75
CA PHE A 43 -4.31 -2.84 -0.98
C PHE A 43 -3.76 -3.64 0.22
N ILE A 44 -4.63 -4.29 1.01
CA ILE A 44 -4.19 -5.17 2.10
C ILE A 44 -3.29 -6.31 1.58
N SER A 45 -3.65 -6.92 0.45
CA SER A 45 -2.84 -8.00 -0.13
C SER A 45 -1.46 -7.56 -0.63
N ALA A 46 -1.24 -6.26 -0.83
CA ALA A 46 0.07 -5.72 -1.20
C ALA A 46 1.10 -5.90 -0.06
N PHE A 47 0.66 -5.90 1.21
CA PHE A 47 1.52 -6.23 2.34
C PHE A 47 1.87 -7.72 2.38
N SER A 48 0.93 -8.61 2.09
CA SER A 48 1.21 -10.04 1.93
C SER A 48 2.17 -10.29 0.76
N PHE A 49 2.05 -9.50 -0.31
CA PHE A 49 2.98 -9.55 -1.44
C PHE A 49 4.39 -9.11 -1.05
N LEU A 50 4.54 -7.96 -0.37
CA LEU A 50 5.82 -7.53 0.20
C LEU A 50 6.41 -8.59 1.14
N GLN A 51 5.60 -9.17 2.02
CA GLN A 51 6.03 -10.24 2.91
C GLN A 51 6.57 -11.43 2.12
N SER A 52 5.89 -11.85 1.05
CA SER A 52 6.38 -12.96 0.19
C SER A 52 7.72 -12.65 -0.46
N VAL A 53 7.95 -11.39 -0.85
CA VAL A 53 9.25 -10.94 -1.37
C VAL A 53 10.33 -11.06 -0.29
N LEU A 54 10.06 -10.52 0.91
CA LEU A 54 11.01 -10.53 2.02
C LEU A 54 11.32 -11.95 2.53
N THR A 55 10.37 -12.87 2.47
CA THR A 55 10.56 -14.27 2.87
C THR A 55 11.09 -15.17 1.75
N LYS A 56 11.43 -14.60 0.57
CA LYS A 56 11.91 -15.33 -0.61
C LYS A 56 10.94 -16.40 -1.11
N GLY A 57 9.65 -16.07 -1.05
CA GLY A 57 8.54 -16.89 -1.55
C GLY A 57 7.79 -16.24 -2.71
N LEU A 58 8.41 -15.30 -3.44
CA LEU A 58 7.75 -14.56 -4.52
C LEU A 58 7.22 -15.50 -5.59
N GLN A 59 8.01 -16.49 -6.01
CA GLN A 59 7.59 -17.40 -7.07
C GLN A 59 6.39 -18.26 -6.65
N LEU A 60 6.35 -18.71 -5.39
CA LEU A 60 5.22 -19.47 -4.85
C LEU A 60 3.96 -18.61 -4.78
N PHE A 61 4.08 -17.38 -4.26
CA PHE A 61 2.97 -16.43 -4.18
C PHE A 61 2.40 -16.13 -5.59
N ALA A 62 3.28 -15.92 -6.56
CA ALA A 62 2.93 -15.63 -7.95
C ALA A 62 2.24 -16.83 -8.62
N ALA A 63 2.70 -18.05 -8.35
CA ALA A 63 2.06 -19.28 -8.83
C ALA A 63 0.65 -19.48 -8.23
N GLN A 64 0.48 -19.25 -6.93
CA GLN A 64 -0.82 -19.40 -6.24
C GLN A 64 -1.83 -18.33 -6.65
N SER A 65 -1.38 -17.09 -6.88
CA SER A 65 -2.25 -15.99 -7.30
C SER A 65 -2.54 -16.02 -8.81
N GLY A 66 -1.67 -16.65 -9.59
CA GLY A 66 -1.59 -16.53 -11.05
C GLY A 66 -0.97 -15.19 -11.46
N VAL A 67 0.18 -15.21 -12.13
CA VAL A 67 0.97 -14.00 -12.45
C VAL A 67 0.16 -12.91 -13.12
N ASN A 68 -0.70 -13.26 -14.09
CA ASN A 68 -1.48 -12.24 -14.80
C ASN A 68 -2.45 -11.47 -13.88
N SER A 69 -2.95 -12.08 -12.81
CA SER A 69 -3.87 -11.41 -11.87
C SER A 69 -3.18 -10.38 -10.99
N LEU A 70 -1.85 -10.48 -10.86
CA LEU A 70 -1.04 -9.54 -10.07
C LEU A 70 -0.85 -8.21 -10.78
N PHE A 71 -0.97 -8.16 -12.11
CA PHE A 71 -0.78 -6.95 -12.90
C PHE A 71 -2.08 -6.16 -13.04
N TYR A 72 -1.99 -4.84 -12.97
CA TYR A 72 -3.12 -3.96 -13.25
C TYR A 72 -3.65 -4.18 -14.67
N GLU A 73 -4.93 -4.56 -14.78
CA GLU A 73 -5.56 -4.97 -16.03
C GLU A 73 -4.81 -6.08 -16.80
N GLY A 74 -3.94 -6.83 -16.11
CA GLY A 74 -3.14 -7.91 -16.68
C GLY A 74 -1.93 -7.46 -17.49
N ARG A 75 -1.12 -8.44 -17.90
CA ARG A 75 0.20 -8.25 -18.53
C ARG A 75 0.18 -7.59 -19.90
N LYS A 76 -0.99 -7.52 -20.55
CA LYS A 76 -1.16 -6.85 -21.85
C LYS A 76 -1.24 -5.34 -21.71
N VAL A 77 -1.64 -4.85 -20.54
CA VAL A 77 -1.81 -3.43 -20.24
C VAL A 77 -0.68 -2.92 -19.37
N THR A 78 -0.24 -3.74 -18.41
CA THR A 78 0.82 -3.39 -17.45
C THR A 78 1.98 -4.36 -17.59
N ASP A 79 3.17 -3.83 -17.85
CA ASP A 79 4.41 -4.58 -18.08
C ASP A 79 5.26 -4.73 -16.81
N GLN A 80 5.03 -3.91 -15.79
CA GLN A 80 5.77 -3.96 -14.53
C GLN A 80 4.91 -3.70 -13.29
N ILE A 81 5.31 -4.28 -12.17
CA ILE A 81 4.84 -3.91 -10.83
C ILE A 81 5.96 -3.14 -10.15
N PHE A 82 5.66 -1.96 -9.65
CA PHE A 82 6.55 -1.18 -8.79
C PHE A 82 6.02 -1.19 -7.35
N PHE A 83 6.91 -1.36 -6.39
CA PHE A 83 6.58 -1.30 -4.98
C PHE A 83 7.73 -0.64 -4.22
N GLU A 84 7.41 0.29 -3.32
CA GLU A 84 8.38 0.89 -2.41
C GLU A 84 7.74 1.15 -1.03
N ALA A 85 8.36 0.60 0.01
CA ALA A 85 7.99 0.79 1.41
C ALA A 85 9.00 1.72 2.09
N PHE A 86 8.51 2.80 2.70
CA PHE A 86 9.34 3.83 3.32
C PHE A 86 9.32 3.74 4.84
N PHE A 87 10.50 3.79 5.44
CA PHE A 87 10.75 3.80 6.89
C PHE A 87 11.48 5.09 7.23
N GLY A 88 10.69 6.14 7.50
CA GLY A 88 11.18 7.50 7.61
C GLY A 88 11.86 7.97 6.32
N LEU A 89 13.17 8.20 6.38
CA LEU A 89 13.97 8.63 5.23
C LEU A 89 14.51 7.46 4.41
N ASN A 90 14.43 6.23 4.90
CA ASN A 90 14.91 5.04 4.21
C ASN A 90 13.77 4.36 3.45
N SER A 91 14.08 3.56 2.43
CA SER A 91 13.08 2.69 1.81
C SER A 91 13.67 1.37 1.32
N TYR A 92 12.79 0.38 1.19
CA TYR A 92 13.01 -0.81 0.38
C TYR A 92 12.07 -0.77 -0.82
N GLY A 93 12.61 -0.97 -2.03
CA GLY A 93 11.79 -0.98 -3.23
C GLY A 93 12.25 -1.99 -4.27
N PHE A 94 11.32 -2.34 -5.16
CA PHE A 94 11.56 -3.25 -6.26
C PHE A 94 10.64 -2.99 -7.46
N GLU A 95 11.14 -3.37 -8.62
CA GLU A 95 10.43 -3.46 -9.89
C GLU A 95 10.42 -4.91 -10.35
N LEU A 96 9.23 -5.45 -10.61
CA LEU A 96 9.04 -6.81 -11.06
C LEU A 96 8.45 -6.81 -12.46
N VAL A 97 9.04 -7.61 -13.35
CA VAL A 97 8.55 -7.85 -14.69
C VAL A 97 8.13 -9.31 -14.85
N PRO A 98 7.08 -9.59 -15.63
CA PRO A 98 6.67 -10.96 -15.91
C PRO A 98 7.62 -11.60 -16.91
N THR A 99 7.68 -12.92 -16.86
CA THR A 99 8.34 -13.76 -17.87
C THR A 99 7.30 -14.55 -18.65
N ASP A 100 7.71 -15.06 -19.81
CA ASP A 100 6.85 -15.88 -20.67
C ASP A 100 6.43 -17.20 -20.00
N ASP A 101 7.25 -17.72 -19.08
CA ASP A 101 6.97 -18.95 -18.33
C ASP A 101 6.19 -18.71 -17.01
N ASN A 102 5.46 -17.58 -16.92
CA ASN A 102 4.62 -17.21 -15.79
C ASN A 102 5.38 -17.15 -14.46
N ARG A 103 6.58 -16.59 -14.47
CA ARG A 103 7.35 -16.19 -13.29
C ARG A 103 7.50 -14.67 -13.21
N LEU A 104 7.93 -14.19 -12.06
CA LEU A 104 8.32 -12.80 -11.85
C LEU A 104 9.84 -12.70 -11.72
N VAL A 105 10.43 -11.68 -12.33
CA VAL A 105 11.86 -11.37 -12.22
C VAL A 105 12.02 -9.95 -11.70
N PHE A 106 12.98 -9.76 -10.80
CA PHE A 106 13.42 -8.44 -10.37
C PHE A 106 14.10 -7.71 -11.53
N ASN A 107 13.39 -6.77 -12.15
CA ASN A 107 14.01 -5.80 -13.05
C ASN A 107 14.92 -4.86 -12.28
N LYS A 108 14.55 -4.54 -11.03
CA LYS A 108 15.34 -3.77 -10.10
C LYS A 108 14.95 -4.12 -8.67
N GLU A 109 15.92 -4.17 -7.77
CA GLU A 109 15.72 -4.24 -6.34
C GLU A 109 16.67 -3.22 -5.70
N PHE A 110 16.21 -2.41 -4.75
CA PHE A 110 17.01 -1.30 -4.23
C PHE A 110 16.66 -0.90 -2.79
N PHE A 111 17.60 -0.22 -2.14
CA PHE A 111 17.34 0.59 -0.96
C PHE A 111 17.34 2.07 -1.33
N GLY A 112 16.40 2.83 -0.80
CA GLY A 112 16.32 4.28 -0.99
C GLY A 112 16.72 5.06 0.27
N TYR A 113 17.22 6.28 0.07
CA TYR A 113 17.45 7.27 1.12
C TYR A 113 17.07 8.66 0.61
N TYR A 114 16.16 9.33 1.32
CA TYR A 114 15.48 10.55 0.87
C TYR A 114 15.59 11.66 1.93
N TYR A 115 16.74 12.34 2.00
CA TYR A 115 16.94 13.50 2.88
C TYR A 115 17.01 14.82 2.11
N ASN A 116 18.05 15.01 1.30
CA ASN A 116 18.27 16.24 0.50
C ASN A 116 18.30 15.98 -1.02
N ALA A 117 18.37 14.71 -1.41
CA ALA A 117 18.34 14.23 -2.78
C ALA A 117 17.83 12.79 -2.77
N ASP A 118 17.24 12.37 -3.88
CA ASP A 118 16.68 11.02 -4.02
C ASP A 118 17.81 10.05 -4.37
N TRP A 119 18.27 9.30 -3.37
CA TRP A 119 19.30 8.28 -3.56
C TRP A 119 18.68 6.90 -3.56
N GLN A 120 18.99 6.10 -4.58
CA GLN A 120 18.67 4.68 -4.64
C GLN A 120 19.95 3.88 -4.89
N SER A 121 20.19 2.87 -4.05
CA SER A 121 21.28 1.91 -4.22
C SER A 121 20.69 0.59 -4.72
N GLU A 122 21.00 0.23 -5.96
CA GLU A 122 20.57 -1.06 -6.53
C GLU A 122 21.26 -2.22 -5.80
N ILE A 123 20.44 -3.14 -5.32
CA ILE A 123 20.84 -4.38 -4.63
C ILE A 123 21.03 -5.49 -5.64
N ALA A 124 20.06 -5.65 -6.55
CA ALA A 124 20.01 -6.79 -7.45
C ALA A 124 19.12 -6.56 -8.69
N ARG A 125 19.42 -7.33 -9.73
CA ARG A 125 18.67 -7.41 -10.99
C ARG A 125 18.74 -8.81 -11.56
N GLY A 126 17.68 -9.24 -12.26
CA GLY A 126 17.60 -10.54 -12.95
C GLY A 126 17.36 -11.74 -12.03
N ASN A 127 17.13 -11.52 -10.73
CA ASN A 127 16.86 -12.60 -9.79
C ASN A 127 15.37 -12.97 -9.80
N PHE A 128 15.06 -14.22 -9.43
CA PHE A 128 13.68 -14.68 -9.23
C PHE A 128 13.22 -14.51 -7.78
N GLU A 129 14.14 -14.41 -6.84
CA GLU A 129 13.85 -14.15 -5.43
C GLU A 129 14.70 -12.98 -4.94
N SER A 130 14.20 -12.30 -3.92
CA SER A 130 14.85 -11.12 -3.37
C SER A 130 16.24 -11.41 -2.81
N ARG A 131 17.13 -10.43 -2.97
CA ARG A 131 18.48 -10.39 -2.41
C ARG A 131 18.64 -9.36 -1.30
N TRP A 132 17.55 -8.82 -0.74
CA TRP A 132 17.56 -7.78 0.30
C TRP A 132 18.54 -8.06 1.45
N ASN A 133 18.68 -9.33 1.84
CA ASN A 133 19.49 -9.75 2.97
C ASN A 133 21.00 -9.85 2.67
N ILE A 134 21.41 -9.66 1.41
CA ILE A 134 22.83 -9.64 1.00
C ILE A 134 23.43 -8.24 1.22
N GLY A 135 22.58 -7.22 1.36
CA GLY A 135 23.00 -5.83 1.52
C GLY A 135 23.63 -5.26 0.25
N VAL A 136 24.10 -4.01 0.34
CA VAL A 136 24.80 -3.28 -0.73
C VAL A 136 26.28 -3.04 -0.40
N GLY A 137 26.74 -3.50 0.78
CA GLY A 137 28.14 -3.39 1.22
C GLY A 137 28.54 -2.02 1.76
N ASN A 138 27.56 -1.18 2.10
CA ASN A 138 27.67 0.19 2.61
C ASN A 138 26.70 0.38 3.79
N ASN A 139 26.82 1.48 4.54
CA ASN A 139 26.07 1.74 5.79
C ASN A 139 24.52 1.83 5.64
N SER A 140 23.96 1.53 4.46
CA SER A 140 22.51 1.46 4.19
C SER A 140 21.85 0.16 4.67
N ASP A 141 22.55 -0.73 5.35
CA ASP A 141 22.04 -2.03 5.85
C ASP A 141 21.08 -1.92 7.06
N LEU A 142 20.34 -0.81 7.20
CA LEU A 142 19.44 -0.54 8.33
C LEU A 142 18.02 -1.14 8.18
N ILE A 143 17.72 -1.88 7.13
CA ILE A 143 16.37 -2.48 6.96
C ILE A 143 16.14 -3.63 7.96
N GLN A 144 17.20 -4.26 8.47
CA GLN A 144 17.06 -5.26 9.54
C GLN A 144 16.61 -4.65 10.88
N SER A 145 16.82 -3.35 11.12
CA SER A 145 16.41 -2.69 12.37
C SER A 145 15.05 -1.99 12.30
N ALA A 146 14.45 -1.85 11.12
CA ALA A 146 13.16 -1.17 10.95
C ALA A 146 11.95 -1.97 11.48
N ALA A 147 12.12 -3.24 11.82
CA ALA A 147 11.01 -4.14 12.16
C ALA A 147 10.55 -4.07 13.64
N VAL A 148 10.64 -2.91 14.31
CA VAL A 148 10.60 -2.89 15.80
C VAL A 148 9.27 -2.44 16.41
N ASP A 149 8.29 -1.89 15.68
CA ASP A 149 6.98 -1.53 16.27
C ASP A 149 5.77 -1.95 15.42
N SER A 150 4.67 -2.33 16.07
CA SER A 150 3.43 -2.79 15.42
C SER A 150 2.62 -1.63 14.81
N GLN A 151 2.30 -1.72 13.52
CA GLN A 151 1.37 -0.83 12.84
C GLN A 151 0.00 -1.52 12.69
N LEU A 152 -1.09 -0.79 12.97
CA LEU A 152 -2.45 -1.31 12.84
C LEU A 152 -3.09 -0.80 11.55
N ILE A 153 -3.44 -1.72 10.65
CA ILE A 153 -4.24 -1.45 9.45
C ILE A 153 -5.56 -2.20 9.59
N VAL A 154 -6.67 -1.46 9.67
CA VAL A 154 -8.02 -1.99 9.79
C VAL A 154 -8.76 -1.74 8.50
N SER A 155 -9.33 -2.76 7.86
CA SER A 155 -10.28 -2.58 6.77
C SER A 155 -11.68 -2.87 7.30
N THR A 156 -12.59 -1.89 7.25
CA THR A 156 -13.94 -2.02 7.81
C THR A 156 -15.02 -1.53 6.85
N GLN A 157 -16.25 -2.02 7.06
CA GLN A 157 -17.48 -1.44 6.50
C GLN A 157 -18.48 -1.05 7.58
N SER A 158 -18.10 -1.17 8.86
CA SER A 158 -18.94 -0.81 9.99
C SER A 158 -18.82 0.69 10.25
N VAL A 159 -19.97 1.36 10.22
CA VAL A 159 -20.15 2.77 10.60
C VAL A 159 -19.81 2.95 12.09
N ASP A 160 -20.28 2.05 12.94
CA ASP A 160 -20.00 2.09 14.38
C ASP A 160 -18.51 2.00 14.67
N LEU A 161 -17.80 1.05 14.03
CA LEU A 161 -16.36 0.93 14.20
C LEU A 161 -15.61 2.14 13.62
N LEU A 162 -16.11 2.76 12.55
CA LEU A 162 -15.51 3.97 11.98
C LEU A 162 -15.58 5.16 12.96
N ASN A 163 -16.64 5.24 13.76
CA ASN A 163 -16.85 6.33 14.72
C ASN A 163 -15.88 6.29 15.92
N GLU A 164 -15.13 5.20 16.09
CA GLU A 164 -14.12 5.07 17.15
C GLU A 164 -12.74 5.65 16.74
N PHE A 165 -12.63 6.27 15.57
CA PHE A 165 -11.37 6.77 15.01
C PHE A 165 -11.44 8.25 14.61
N ASP A 166 -10.27 8.88 14.47
CA ASP A 166 -10.17 10.24 13.98
C ASP A 166 -10.14 10.29 12.45
N ALA A 167 -10.62 11.39 11.85
CA ALA A 167 -10.61 11.60 10.40
C ALA A 167 -9.21 11.38 9.80
N GLU A 168 -8.18 11.75 10.56
CA GLU A 168 -6.79 11.68 10.13
C GLU A 168 -6.25 10.25 10.01
N ASP A 169 -6.92 9.26 10.60
CA ASP A 169 -6.61 7.84 10.53
C ASP A 169 -7.27 7.15 9.32
N VAL A 170 -8.31 7.77 8.75
CA VAL A 170 -9.17 7.16 7.73
C VAL A 170 -8.61 7.36 6.32
N ILE A 171 -8.60 6.27 5.57
CA ILE A 171 -8.28 6.21 4.14
C ILE A 171 -9.50 5.66 3.40
N VAL A 172 -9.98 6.43 2.44
CA VAL A 172 -11.11 6.07 1.58
C VAL A 172 -10.59 5.37 0.33
N ALA A 173 -11.10 4.16 0.09
CA ALA A 173 -10.93 3.43 -1.15
C ALA A 173 -12.12 3.69 -2.08
N ASN A 174 -11.85 4.37 -3.18
CA ASN A 174 -12.79 4.62 -4.25
C ASN A 174 -12.56 3.67 -5.43
N ARG A 175 -13.66 3.28 -6.09
CA ARG A 175 -13.60 2.67 -7.41
C ARG A 175 -13.62 3.79 -8.45
N GLY A 176 -12.44 4.23 -8.86
CA GLY A 176 -12.25 5.22 -9.90
C GLY A 176 -12.36 4.64 -11.31
N SER A 177 -12.25 5.52 -12.31
CA SER A 177 -12.26 5.13 -13.73
C SER A 177 -10.99 4.36 -14.15
N ARG A 178 -9.91 4.49 -13.37
CA ARG A 178 -8.60 3.86 -13.61
C ARG A 178 -8.22 2.84 -12.52
N GLY A 179 -9.22 2.24 -11.88
CA GLY A 179 -9.04 1.27 -10.81
C GLY A 179 -9.24 1.84 -9.41
N THR A 180 -8.49 1.31 -8.45
CA THR A 180 -8.56 1.69 -7.04
C THR A 180 -7.85 3.02 -6.81
N GLU A 181 -8.57 3.95 -6.20
CA GLU A 181 -8.05 5.25 -5.77
C GLU A 181 -8.12 5.30 -4.24
N LEU A 182 -6.97 5.48 -3.59
CA LEU A 182 -6.84 5.54 -2.14
C LEU A 182 -6.51 6.97 -1.73
N MET A 183 -7.29 7.52 -0.81
CA MET A 183 -7.11 8.89 -0.35
C MET A 183 -7.32 8.95 1.16
N ARG A 184 -6.35 9.51 1.89
CA ARG A 184 -6.54 9.85 3.31
C ARG A 184 -7.50 11.03 3.42
N LEU A 185 -8.42 10.98 4.39
CA LEU A 185 -9.37 12.07 4.59
C LEU A 185 -8.63 13.37 4.97
N PRO A 186 -9.05 14.51 4.39
CA PRO A 186 -8.49 15.81 4.75
C PRO A 186 -9.13 16.28 6.07
N ALA A 187 -8.57 15.86 7.21
CA ALA A 187 -9.11 16.13 8.54
C ALA A 187 -9.47 17.62 8.76
N GLU A 188 -8.61 18.54 8.32
CA GLU A 188 -8.86 19.98 8.42
C GLU A 188 -10.12 20.45 7.67
N SER A 189 -10.42 19.86 6.52
CA SER A 189 -11.63 20.21 5.74
C SER A 189 -12.91 19.64 6.35
N LEU A 190 -12.80 18.61 7.20
CA LEU A 190 -13.93 17.95 7.85
C LEU A 190 -14.24 18.54 9.24
N LYS A 191 -13.35 19.34 9.83
CA LYS A 191 -13.54 19.93 11.16
C LYS A 191 -14.89 20.61 11.34
N VAL A 192 -15.30 21.42 10.37
CA VAL A 192 -16.60 22.14 10.42
C VAL A 192 -17.78 21.18 10.61
N TRP A 193 -17.74 20.02 9.95
CA TRP A 193 -18.81 19.03 10.06
C TRP A 193 -18.75 18.27 11.39
N LEU A 194 -17.54 17.90 11.81
CA LEU A 194 -17.32 17.15 13.06
C LEU A 194 -17.61 18.01 14.31
N GLU A 195 -17.47 19.33 14.21
CA GLU A 195 -17.84 20.29 15.26
C GLU A 195 -19.36 20.53 15.34
N ASP A 196 -20.09 20.33 14.24
CA ASP A 196 -21.56 20.45 14.14
C ASP A 196 -22.30 19.13 14.50
N ASP A 197 -21.73 18.34 15.42
CA ASP A 197 -22.26 17.04 15.93
C ASP A 197 -22.40 15.90 14.88
N TYR A 198 -21.79 16.00 13.70
CA TYR A 198 -21.74 14.85 12.76
C TYR A 198 -20.61 13.88 13.11
N SER A 199 -20.91 12.58 13.13
CA SER A 199 -19.88 11.53 13.20
C SER A 199 -19.27 11.23 11.82
N LEU A 200 -18.09 10.60 11.78
CA LEU A 200 -17.51 10.12 10.52
C LEU A 200 -18.45 9.16 9.77
N GLY A 201 -19.17 8.34 10.53
CA GLY A 201 -20.21 7.46 10.04
C GLY A 201 -21.35 8.20 9.34
N ASP A 202 -21.81 9.31 9.91
CA ASP A 202 -22.83 10.16 9.30
C ASP A 202 -22.33 10.73 7.97
N LEU A 203 -21.11 11.28 7.95
CA LEU A 203 -20.51 11.82 6.74
C LEU A 203 -20.30 10.75 5.67
N TRP A 204 -19.99 9.52 6.07
CA TRP A 204 -19.86 8.40 5.15
C TRP A 204 -21.21 7.98 4.56
N ASN A 205 -22.26 7.92 5.38
CA ASN A 205 -23.63 7.63 4.96
C ASN A 205 -24.19 8.72 4.03
N MET A 206 -23.84 9.98 4.27
CA MET A 206 -24.16 11.11 3.40
C MET A 206 -23.34 11.15 2.11
N ASN A 207 -22.39 10.21 1.93
CA ASN A 207 -21.48 10.15 0.79
C ASN A 207 -20.59 11.41 0.65
N LEU A 208 -20.32 12.10 1.75
CA LEU A 208 -19.42 13.26 1.79
C LEU A 208 -17.95 12.85 1.82
N LEU A 209 -17.65 11.63 2.29
CA LEU A 209 -16.30 11.07 2.34
C LEU A 209 -15.91 10.30 1.06
N GLY A 210 -16.88 9.91 0.24
CA GLY A 210 -16.69 8.95 -0.85
C GLY A 210 -16.67 7.49 -0.39
N GLY A 211 -16.37 6.57 -1.30
CA GLY A 211 -16.24 5.14 -0.99
C GLY A 211 -17.54 4.50 -0.48
N ARG A 212 -18.72 5.03 -0.85
CA ARG A 212 -20.01 4.59 -0.32
C ARG A 212 -20.20 3.07 -0.45
N PRO A 213 -20.63 2.36 0.61
CA PRO A 213 -21.14 1.00 0.47
C PRO A 213 -22.25 0.97 -0.59
N ALA A 214 -22.35 -0.10 -1.38
CA ALA A 214 -23.55 -0.29 -2.18
C ALA A 214 -24.75 -0.26 -1.23
N ALA A 215 -25.81 0.49 -1.58
CA ALA A 215 -27.05 0.44 -0.81
C ALA A 215 -27.45 -1.03 -0.65
N GLU A 216 -27.82 -1.45 0.56
CA GLU A 216 -28.39 -2.79 0.74
C GLU A 216 -29.57 -2.92 -0.25
N PRO A 217 -29.66 -4.04 -1.00
CA PRO A 217 -30.84 -4.27 -1.81
C PRO A 217 -32.04 -4.34 -0.87
N VAL A 218 -32.99 -3.43 -1.10
CA VAL A 218 -34.30 -3.38 -0.43
C VAL A 218 -35.10 -4.65 -0.72
#